data_AF-A0A915LZH8-F1
#
_entry.id   AF-A0A915LZH8-F1
#
_cell.length_a   1.000
_cell.length_b   1.000
_cell.length_c   1.000
_cell.angle_alpha   90.00
_cell.angle_beta   90.00
_cell.angle_gamma   90.00
#
_symmetry.space_group_name_H-M   'P 1'
#
loop_
_entity.id
_entity.type
_entity.pdbx_description
1 polymer ?
#
loop_
_entity_poly.entity_id
_entity_poly.type
_entity_poly.pdbx_seq_one_letter_code
_entity_poly.pdbx_strand_id
1 'polypeptide(L)'
;MTTTTQQPSSDYFNSEFEHFIQTQISGLILTERENNSELNKEQELIISIDFCKKFLIENSTKKEAESDEMEKRRSQVLAKLVELKLELETHRESLIIGDNTTNIKRIKYHEFVMQSARGTNVYCEVCLICGFRVHDKCIDQVQRQCVSTQIYKTDFSLSLQICPENSLRNQNFRCAECLANISFDEESDKIPRLCDYTGLFYCSRCHWNGK
;
A
#
# COMPACT_ATOMS: atom_id res chain seq x y z
N MET A 1 62.56 -5.63 14.40
CA MET A 1 61.36 -6.39 14.77
C MET A 1 60.36 -5.41 15.35
N THR A 2 59.61 -4.73 14.48
CA THR A 2 58.61 -3.74 14.85
C THR A 2 57.27 -4.45 14.93
N THR A 3 56.74 -4.58 16.15
CA THR A 3 55.40 -5.08 16.45
C THR A 3 54.37 -4.08 15.96
N THR A 4 53.66 -4.44 14.89
CA THR A 4 52.50 -3.68 14.39
C THR A 4 51.27 -4.09 15.18
N THR A 5 50.84 -3.21 16.09
CA THR A 5 49.55 -3.28 16.77
C THR A 5 48.45 -3.06 15.73
N GLN A 6 47.71 -4.11 15.36
CA GLN A 6 46.51 -3.99 14.52
C GLN A 6 45.37 -3.41 15.37
N GLN A 7 44.86 -2.25 14.99
CA GLN A 7 43.58 -1.75 15.48
C GLN A 7 42.44 -2.61 14.90
N PRO A 8 41.39 -2.94 15.68
CA PRO A 8 40.24 -3.68 15.17
C PRO A 8 39.40 -2.83 14.20
N SER A 9 38.88 -3.49 13.17
CA SER A 9 38.07 -2.91 12.09
C SER A 9 36.67 -2.46 12.54
N SER A 10 36.13 -1.44 11.84
CA SER A 10 34.86 -0.76 12.15
C SER A 10 33.59 -1.62 12.11
N ASP A 11 33.64 -2.79 11.47
CA ASP A 11 32.49 -3.69 11.38
C ASP A 11 32.19 -4.44 12.69
N TYR A 12 33.19 -4.58 13.57
CA TYR A 12 33.03 -5.25 14.86
C TYR A 12 32.10 -4.45 15.80
N PHE A 13 32.17 -3.11 15.75
CA PHE A 13 31.36 -2.21 16.59
C PHE A 13 29.91 -2.08 16.13
N ASN A 14 29.61 -2.31 14.85
CA ASN A 14 28.24 -2.25 14.33
C ASN A 14 27.33 -3.33 14.94
N SER A 15 27.87 -4.51 15.27
CA SER A 15 27.09 -5.61 15.85
C SER A 15 26.74 -5.42 17.34
N GLU A 16 27.59 -4.70 18.10
CA GLU A 16 27.40 -4.55 19.55
C GLU A 16 26.22 -3.64 19.88
N PHE A 17 26.08 -2.54 19.15
CA PHE A 17 24.96 -1.62 19.36
C PHE A 17 23.64 -2.18 18.86
N GLU A 18 23.62 -2.89 17.73
CA GLU A 18 22.43 -3.62 17.28
C GLU A 18 21.99 -4.67 18.31
N HIS A 19 22.94 -5.43 18.87
CA HIS A 19 22.66 -6.38 19.94
C HIS A 19 22.11 -5.69 21.19
N PHE A 20 22.64 -4.52 21.56
CA PHE A 20 22.10 -3.71 22.65
C PHE A 20 20.63 -3.34 22.41
N ILE A 21 20.30 -2.81 21.22
CA ILE A 21 18.92 -2.44 20.87
C ILE A 21 18.00 -3.67 20.93
N GLN A 22 18.43 -4.80 20.38
CA GLN A 22 17.66 -6.05 20.41
C GLN A 22 17.42 -6.55 21.84
N THR A 23 18.42 -6.43 22.72
CA THR A 23 18.32 -6.83 24.13
C THR A 23 17.34 -5.94 24.89
N GLN A 24 17.40 -4.61 24.69
CA GLN A 24 16.47 -3.67 25.32
C GLN A 24 15.02 -3.90 24.88
N ILE A 25 14.80 -4.09 23.58
CA ILE A 25 13.47 -4.41 23.03
C ILE A 25 12.95 -5.72 23.63
N SER A 26 13.79 -6.76 23.67
CA SER A 26 13.39 -8.05 24.23
C SER A 26 13.04 -7.97 25.72
N GLY A 27 13.80 -7.20 26.50
CA GLY A 27 13.49 -6.97 27.92
C GLY A 27 12.15 -6.26 28.14
N LEU A 28 11.85 -5.25 27.31
CA LEU A 28 10.55 -4.55 27.35
C LEU A 28 9.39 -5.49 27.01
N ILE A 29 9.54 -6.32 25.97
CA ILE A 29 8.52 -7.30 25.59
C ILE A 29 8.29 -8.32 26.71
N LEU A 30 9.35 -8.81 27.37
CA LEU A 30 9.22 -9.74 28.50
C LEU A 30 8.46 -9.12 29.67
N THR A 31 8.78 -7.87 30.01
CA THR A 31 8.09 -7.14 31.09
C THR A 31 6.60 -6.95 30.77
N GLU A 32 6.28 -6.62 29.52
CA GLU A 32 4.89 -6.47 29.08
C GLU A 32 4.15 -7.81 29.03
N ARG A 33 4.82 -8.92 28.71
CA ARG A 33 4.23 -10.27 28.80
C ARG A 33 3.94 -10.71 30.23
N GLU A 34 4.74 -10.29 31.21
CA GLU A 34 4.45 -10.52 32.63
C GLU A 34 3.19 -9.79 33.08
N ASN A 35 2.93 -8.60 32.53
CA ASN A 35 1.73 -7.82 32.80
C ASN A 35 0.50 -8.25 31.97
N ASN A 36 0.72 -8.78 30.76
CA ASN A 36 -0.30 -9.20 29.81
C ASN A 36 0.10 -10.53 29.14
N SER A 37 -0.42 -11.64 29.65
CA SER A 37 -0.08 -12.99 29.19
C SER A 37 -0.55 -13.33 27.77
N GLU A 38 -1.42 -12.53 27.15
CA GLU A 38 -1.91 -12.67 25.77
C GLU A 38 -1.36 -11.57 24.84
N LEU A 39 -0.08 -11.23 24.97
CA LEU A 39 0.55 -10.24 24.09
C LEU A 39 0.64 -10.76 22.65
N ASN A 40 -0.05 -10.09 21.72
CA ASN A 40 -0.08 -10.49 20.31
C ASN A 40 1.13 -9.93 19.55
N LYS A 41 1.52 -10.55 18.43
CA LYS A 41 2.67 -10.13 17.61
C LYS A 41 2.57 -8.67 17.15
N GLU A 42 1.36 -8.19 16.81
CA GLU A 42 1.12 -6.77 16.48
C GLU A 42 1.50 -5.84 17.66
N GLN A 43 1.20 -6.23 18.90
CA GLN A 43 1.51 -5.43 20.08
C GLN A 43 3.02 -5.40 20.38
N GLU A 44 3.72 -6.52 20.19
CA GLU A 44 5.19 -6.58 20.32
C GLU A 44 5.91 -5.64 19.36
N LEU A 45 5.45 -5.60 18.10
CA LEU A 45 5.98 -4.69 17.09
C LEU A 45 5.71 -3.22 17.45
N ILE A 46 4.52 -2.90 17.98
CA ILE A 46 4.19 -1.55 18.44
C ILE A 46 5.11 -1.11 19.60
N ILE A 47 5.32 -1.97 20.60
CA ILE A 47 6.22 -1.71 21.73
C ILE A 47 7.64 -1.44 21.22
N SER A 48 8.12 -2.27 20.30
CA SER A 48 9.45 -2.14 19.69
C SER A 48 9.61 -0.82 18.92
N ILE A 49 8.59 -0.43 18.15
CA ILE A 49 8.55 0.84 17.41
C ILE A 49 8.57 2.03 18.36
N ASP A 50 7.81 1.97 19.44
CA ASP A 50 7.72 3.06 20.41
C ASP A 50 9.02 3.22 21.21
N PHE A 51 9.74 2.13 21.50
CA PHE A 51 11.10 2.20 22.02
C PHE A 51 12.03 2.96 21.07
N CYS A 52 12.08 2.59 19.78
CA CYS A 52 12.94 3.25 18.81
C CYS A 52 12.60 4.74 18.65
N LYS A 53 11.31 5.11 18.64
CA LYS A 53 10.89 6.52 18.60
C LYS A 53 11.35 7.30 19.84
N LYS A 54 11.13 6.74 21.05
CA LYS A 54 11.54 7.38 22.30
C LYS A 54 13.05 7.60 22.33
N PHE A 55 13.83 6.58 21.96
CA PHE A 55 15.28 6.67 21.87
C PHE A 55 15.74 7.80 20.94
N LEU A 56 15.14 7.93 19.75
CA LEU A 56 15.48 9.00 18.81
C LEU A 56 15.13 10.39 19.34
N ILE A 57 14.01 10.54 20.04
CA ILE A 57 13.57 11.82 20.62
C ILE A 57 14.52 12.23 21.76
N GLU A 58 14.78 11.34 22.72
CA GLU A 58 15.64 11.62 23.87
C GLU A 58 17.08 11.98 23.47
N ASN A 59 17.59 11.37 22.41
CA ASN A 59 18.92 11.67 21.87
C ASN A 59 18.92 12.88 20.90
N SER A 60 17.76 13.38 20.48
CA SER A 60 17.64 14.64 19.73
C SER A 60 17.67 15.89 20.60
N THR A 61 17.24 15.77 21.85
CA THR A 61 17.14 16.90 22.79
C THR A 61 18.45 17.19 23.53
N LYS A 62 19.40 16.25 23.53
CA LYS A 62 20.72 16.42 24.15
C LYS A 62 21.64 17.20 23.19
N LYS A 63 21.67 18.53 23.34
CA LYS A 63 22.56 19.48 22.64
C LYS A 63 24.03 19.37 23.12
N GLU A 64 24.57 18.17 23.23
CA GLU A 64 26.00 17.98 23.47
C GLU A 64 26.66 17.53 22.16
N ALA A 65 27.87 18.05 21.92
CA ALA A 65 28.59 18.01 20.65
C ALA A 65 28.34 16.76 19.81
N GLU A 66 27.87 16.96 18.57
CA GLU A 66 27.68 15.91 17.56
C GLU A 66 28.99 15.16 17.35
N SER A 67 29.14 14.04 18.07
CA SER A 67 30.18 13.06 17.77
C SER A 67 29.68 12.17 16.63
N ASP A 68 30.54 11.87 15.66
CA ASP A 68 30.26 10.96 14.54
C ASP A 68 29.64 9.62 15.01
N GLU A 69 30.00 9.17 16.20
CA GLU A 69 29.47 7.95 16.83
C GLU A 69 27.99 8.05 17.23
N MET A 70 27.54 9.23 17.69
CA MET A 70 26.13 9.44 18.02
C MET A 70 25.26 9.46 16.76
N GLU A 71 25.76 10.05 15.67
CA GLU A 71 25.07 10.07 14.39
C GLU A 71 24.93 8.65 13.80
N LYS A 72 25.99 7.83 13.87
CA LYS A 72 25.94 6.40 13.49
C LYS A 72 24.88 5.63 14.29
N ARG A 73 24.83 5.80 15.61
CA ARG A 73 23.80 5.17 16.47
C ARG A 73 22.38 5.59 16.09
N ARG A 74 22.17 6.87 15.77
CA ARG A 74 20.86 7.37 15.30
C ARG A 74 20.47 6.74 13.97
N SER A 75 21.42 6.63 13.05
CA SER A 75 21.21 5.98 11.75
C SER A 75 20.81 4.51 11.91
N GLN A 76 21.47 3.77 12.82
CA GLN A 76 21.15 2.38 13.14
C GLN A 76 19.75 2.22 13.75
N VAL A 77 19.37 3.08 14.71
CA VAL A 77 18.00 3.05 15.28
C VAL A 77 16.95 3.45 14.25
N LEU A 78 17.25 4.39 13.35
CA LEU A 78 16.36 4.73 12.24
C LEU A 78 16.17 3.56 11.28
N ALA A 79 17.24 2.86 10.91
CA ALA A 79 17.16 1.66 10.09
C ALA A 79 16.28 0.60 10.75
N LYS A 80 16.48 0.34 12.05
CA LYS A 80 15.67 -0.62 12.80
C LYS A 80 14.20 -0.19 12.91
N LEU A 81 13.93 1.10 13.10
CA LEU A 81 12.57 1.64 13.11
C LEU A 81 11.85 1.42 11.77
N VAL A 82 12.55 1.61 10.65
CA VAL A 82 12.00 1.36 9.31
C VAL A 82 11.71 -0.14 9.12
N GLU A 83 12.64 -1.00 9.51
CA GLU A 83 12.48 -2.46 9.46
C GLU A 83 11.25 -2.91 10.28
N LEU A 84 11.12 -2.46 11.53
CA LEU A 84 10.00 -2.81 12.40
C LEU A 84 8.65 -2.30 11.87
N LYS A 85 8.63 -1.10 11.26
CA LYS A 85 7.43 -0.58 10.61
C LYS A 85 7.04 -1.40 9.39
N LEU A 86 8.01 -1.80 8.58
CA LEU A 86 7.76 -2.67 7.44
C LEU A 86 7.20 -4.02 7.90
N GLU A 87 7.80 -4.63 8.94
CA GLU A 87 7.32 -5.89 9.50
C GLU A 87 5.89 -5.77 10.05
N LEU A 88 5.54 -4.65 10.70
CA LEU A 88 4.19 -4.39 11.18
C LEU A 88 3.16 -4.34 10.03
N GLU A 89 3.49 -3.63 8.94
CA GLU A 89 2.60 -3.57 7.79
C GLU A 89 2.50 -4.93 7.08
N THR A 90 3.60 -5.66 6.90
CA THR A 90 3.57 -7.03 6.35
C THR A 90 2.78 -7.99 7.22
N HIS A 91 2.88 -7.89 8.55
CA HIS A 91 2.10 -8.70 9.47
C HIS A 91 0.60 -8.39 9.36
N ARG A 92 0.23 -7.10 9.28
CA ARG A 92 -1.16 -6.68 9.05
C ARG A 92 -1.70 -7.16 7.71
N GLU A 93 -0.93 -7.03 6.64
CA GLU A 93 -1.27 -7.56 5.32
C GLU A 93 -1.45 -9.08 5.35
N SER A 94 -0.59 -9.81 6.07
CA SER A 94 -0.69 -11.26 6.22
C SER A 94 -1.96 -11.68 6.96
N LEU A 95 -2.44 -10.91 7.93
CA LEU A 95 -3.73 -11.16 8.59
C LEU A 95 -4.91 -10.92 7.64
N ILE A 96 -4.82 -9.89 6.78
CA ILE A 96 -5.85 -9.62 5.76
C ILE A 96 -5.93 -10.79 4.76
N ILE A 97 -4.80 -11.34 4.34
CA ILE A 97 -4.75 -12.47 3.40
C ILE A 97 -5.17 -13.77 4.11
N GLY A 98 -4.68 -14.01 5.33
CA GLY A 98 -4.92 -15.21 6.11
C GLY A 98 -6.40 -15.46 6.43
N ASP A 99 -7.15 -14.42 6.81
CA ASP A 99 -8.57 -14.56 7.13
C ASP A 99 -9.48 -14.45 5.88
N ASN A 100 -9.11 -13.66 4.87
CA ASN A 100 -9.98 -13.40 3.71
C ASN A 100 -9.76 -14.30 2.49
N THR A 101 -8.75 -15.18 2.47
CA THR A 101 -8.56 -16.17 1.39
C THR A 101 -9.78 -17.08 1.20
N THR A 102 -10.65 -17.18 2.20
CA THR A 102 -11.90 -17.98 2.13
C THR A 102 -13.08 -17.24 1.47
N ASN A 103 -13.08 -15.91 1.39
CA ASN A 103 -14.21 -15.10 0.90
C ASN A 103 -13.86 -14.26 -0.33
N ILE A 104 -13.11 -14.82 -1.28
CA ILE A 104 -12.79 -14.14 -2.55
C ILE A 104 -14.04 -14.14 -3.45
N LYS A 105 -14.59 -12.96 -3.75
CA LYS A 105 -15.67 -12.80 -4.74
C LYS A 105 -15.09 -12.55 -6.12
N ARG A 106 -15.42 -13.40 -7.10
CA ARG A 106 -14.97 -13.27 -8.49
C ARG A 106 -16.04 -12.67 -9.38
N ILE A 107 -15.84 -11.43 -9.84
CA ILE A 107 -16.78 -10.72 -10.70
C ILE A 107 -16.02 -10.01 -11.83
N LYS A 108 -16.42 -10.23 -13.09
CA LYS A 108 -15.78 -9.63 -14.29
C LYS A 108 -14.23 -9.73 -14.27
N TYR A 109 -13.73 -10.89 -13.84
CA TYR A 109 -12.31 -11.21 -13.69
C TYR A 109 -11.55 -10.43 -12.61
N HIS A 110 -12.26 -9.71 -11.75
CA HIS A 110 -11.71 -9.20 -10.50
C HIS A 110 -11.74 -10.28 -9.43
N GLU A 111 -10.77 -10.23 -8.52
CA GLU A 111 -10.74 -11.03 -7.29
C GLU A 111 -10.88 -10.08 -6.10
N PHE A 112 -12.12 -9.89 -5.65
CA PHE A 112 -12.46 -8.95 -4.59
C PHE A 112 -12.31 -9.57 -3.22
N VAL A 113 -11.74 -8.78 -2.31
CA VAL A 113 -11.62 -9.09 -0.89
C VAL A 113 -12.12 -7.92 -0.05
N MET A 114 -12.87 -8.24 1.00
CA MET A 114 -13.44 -7.26 1.90
C MET A 114 -12.34 -6.65 2.76
N GLN A 115 -12.17 -5.32 2.68
CA GLN A 115 -11.26 -4.62 3.58
C GLN A 115 -11.96 -4.33 4.92
N SER A 116 -11.30 -4.70 6.02
CA SER A 116 -11.74 -4.36 7.38
C SER A 116 -11.80 -2.85 7.56
N ALA A 117 -12.83 -2.37 8.27
CA ALA A 117 -13.19 -0.96 8.42
C ALA A 117 -12.24 -0.15 9.33
N ARG A 118 -10.92 -0.24 9.11
CA ARG A 118 -9.94 0.65 9.76
C ARG A 118 -9.87 1.96 8.95
N GLY A 119 -10.80 2.89 9.20
CA GLY A 119 -10.81 4.24 8.60
C GLY A 119 -12.19 4.75 8.19
N THR A 120 -12.24 5.90 7.48
CA THR A 120 -13.47 6.54 6.97
C THR A 120 -14.15 5.78 5.82
N ASN A 121 -13.50 4.76 5.25
CA ASN A 121 -14.06 3.94 4.19
C ASN A 121 -14.79 2.73 4.78
N VAL A 122 -16.09 2.90 4.93
CA VAL A 122 -17.01 1.93 5.53
C VAL A 122 -17.33 0.86 4.48
N TYR A 123 -16.58 -0.25 4.51
CA TYR A 123 -16.82 -1.51 3.77
C TYR A 123 -16.72 -1.43 2.23
N CYS A 124 -15.48 -1.32 1.73
CA CYS A 124 -15.18 -1.51 0.31
C CYS A 124 -14.50 -2.87 0.08
N GLU A 125 -15.04 -3.61 -0.88
CA GLU A 125 -14.39 -4.71 -1.57
C GLU A 125 -13.30 -4.16 -2.49
N VAL A 126 -12.11 -4.75 -2.45
CA VAL A 126 -10.97 -4.31 -3.27
C VAL A 126 -10.47 -5.48 -4.10
N CYS A 127 -10.34 -5.28 -5.41
CA CYS A 127 -9.70 -6.24 -6.29
C CYS A 127 -8.21 -6.33 -5.97
N LEU A 128 -7.73 -7.51 -5.56
CA LEU A 128 -6.32 -7.73 -5.20
C LEU A 128 -5.34 -7.53 -6.37
N ILE A 129 -5.82 -7.70 -7.61
CA ILE A 129 -4.97 -7.70 -8.79
C ILE A 129 -4.81 -6.29 -9.38
N CYS A 130 -5.87 -5.47 -9.34
CA CYS A 130 -5.87 -4.17 -10.02
C CYS A 130 -6.27 -2.98 -9.12
N GLY A 131 -6.54 -3.22 -7.83
CA GLY A 131 -6.89 -2.18 -6.86
C GLY A 131 -8.26 -1.53 -7.07
N PHE A 132 -9.10 -2.04 -7.97
CA PHE A 132 -10.45 -1.51 -8.19
C PHE A 132 -11.30 -1.70 -6.92
N ARG A 133 -11.96 -0.63 -6.47
CA ARG A 133 -12.72 -0.59 -5.23
C ARG A 133 -14.22 -0.48 -5.51
N VAL A 134 -15.02 -1.25 -4.79
CA VAL A 134 -16.47 -1.23 -4.89
C VAL A 134 -17.09 -1.51 -3.52
N HIS A 135 -18.25 -0.96 -3.23
CA HIS A 135 -18.98 -1.36 -2.02
C HIS A 135 -19.50 -2.79 -2.18
N ASP A 136 -19.61 -3.54 -1.09
CA ASP A 136 -20.16 -4.90 -1.09
C ASP A 136 -21.53 -4.98 -1.78
N LYS A 137 -22.43 -4.00 -1.53
CA LYS A 137 -23.76 -3.91 -2.16
C LYS A 137 -23.75 -3.62 -3.66
N CYS A 138 -22.65 -3.09 -4.19
CA CYS A 138 -22.51 -2.69 -5.59
C CYS A 138 -21.67 -3.69 -6.39
N ILE A 139 -21.10 -4.70 -5.74
CA ILE A 139 -20.14 -5.63 -6.37
C ILE A 139 -20.75 -6.36 -7.56
N ASP A 140 -22.02 -6.77 -7.47
CA ASP A 140 -22.73 -7.47 -8.54
C ASP A 140 -23.09 -6.58 -9.74
N GLN A 141 -23.00 -5.26 -9.56
CA GLN A 141 -23.28 -4.27 -10.61
C GLN A 141 -22.03 -3.86 -11.39
N VAL A 142 -20.86 -4.40 -11.03
CA VAL A 142 -19.59 -4.11 -11.70
C VAL A 142 -19.68 -4.57 -13.16
N GLN A 143 -19.59 -3.61 -14.08
CA GLN A 143 -19.53 -3.88 -15.52
C GLN A 143 -18.10 -3.89 -16.05
N ARG A 144 -17.22 -3.09 -15.44
CA ARG A 144 -15.81 -2.98 -15.80
C ARG A 144 -15.10 -4.31 -15.61
N GLN A 145 -14.30 -4.71 -16.60
CA GLN A 145 -13.43 -5.87 -16.48
C GLN A 145 -12.12 -5.50 -15.77
N CYS A 146 -11.53 -6.47 -15.09
CA CYS A 146 -10.24 -6.29 -14.44
C CYS A 146 -9.16 -5.93 -15.46
N VAL A 147 -8.56 -4.75 -15.31
CA VAL A 147 -7.52 -4.25 -16.24
C VAL A 147 -6.35 -5.22 -16.35
N SER A 148 -6.00 -5.91 -15.27
CA SER A 148 -4.92 -6.90 -15.27
C SER A 148 -5.19 -8.02 -16.29
N THR A 149 -6.45 -8.45 -16.45
CA THR A 149 -6.79 -9.45 -17.48
C THR A 149 -6.68 -8.93 -18.90
N GLN A 150 -6.77 -7.62 -19.13
CA GLN A 150 -6.54 -7.04 -20.45
C GLN A 150 -5.05 -7.02 -20.79
N ILE A 151 -4.20 -6.69 -19.81
CA ILE A 151 -2.75 -6.62 -19.99
C ILE A 151 -2.14 -8.00 -20.30
N TYR A 152 -2.67 -9.07 -19.73
CA TYR A 152 -2.18 -10.43 -19.97
C TYR A 152 -2.62 -11.04 -21.31
N LYS A 153 -3.45 -10.35 -22.11
CA LYS A 153 -3.82 -10.88 -23.44
C LYS A 153 -2.63 -10.78 -24.39
N THR A 154 -2.46 -11.80 -25.22
CA THR A 154 -1.37 -11.86 -26.21
C THR A 154 -1.43 -10.77 -27.26
N ASP A 155 -2.62 -10.22 -27.51
CA ASP A 155 -2.89 -9.12 -28.44
C ASP A 155 -2.92 -7.74 -27.76
N PHE A 156 -2.57 -7.66 -26.47
CA PHE A 156 -2.52 -6.38 -25.78
C PHE A 156 -1.40 -5.50 -26.32
N SER A 157 -1.77 -4.32 -26.79
CA SER A 157 -0.84 -3.26 -27.16
C SER A 157 -1.23 -1.98 -26.44
N LEU A 158 -0.24 -1.27 -25.90
CA LEU A 158 -0.45 0.08 -25.38
C LEU A 158 -0.87 1.01 -26.52
N SER A 159 -1.99 1.72 -26.35
CA SER A 159 -2.38 2.78 -27.28
C SER A 159 -1.43 3.96 -27.09
N LEU A 160 -0.53 4.15 -28.05
CA LEU A 160 0.38 5.30 -28.10
C LEU A 160 -0.19 6.45 -28.94
N GLN A 161 -1.29 6.21 -29.64
CA GLN A 161 -1.99 7.24 -30.41
C GLN A 161 -2.97 7.96 -29.50
N ILE A 162 -2.74 9.26 -29.31
CA ILE A 162 -3.65 10.13 -28.57
C ILE A 162 -4.77 10.55 -29.51
N CYS A 163 -6.00 10.39 -29.04
CA CYS A 163 -7.25 10.77 -29.70
C CYS A 163 -7.45 10.13 -31.09
N PRO A 164 -7.54 8.79 -31.19
CA PRO A 164 -7.92 8.18 -32.46
C PRO A 164 -9.30 8.69 -32.90
N GLU A 165 -9.43 9.08 -34.16
CA GLU A 165 -10.69 9.64 -34.70
C GLU A 165 -11.81 8.60 -34.61
N ASN A 166 -12.76 8.84 -33.71
CA ASN A 166 -13.90 7.97 -33.51
C ASN A 166 -15.13 8.84 -33.29
N SER A 167 -16.22 8.48 -33.97
CA SER A 167 -17.49 9.21 -33.82
C SER A 167 -18.38 8.54 -32.78
N LEU A 168 -19.23 9.33 -32.12
CA LEU A 168 -20.25 8.78 -31.22
C LEU A 168 -21.22 7.84 -31.94
N ARG A 169 -21.47 8.10 -33.24
CA ARG A 169 -22.28 7.24 -34.11
C ARG A 169 -21.69 5.84 -34.23
N ASN A 170 -20.37 5.71 -34.28
CA ASN A 170 -19.69 4.40 -34.36
C ASN A 170 -19.94 3.54 -33.11
N GLN A 171 -20.32 4.17 -31.98
CA GLN A 171 -20.67 3.51 -30.72
C GLN A 171 -22.19 3.40 -30.52
N ASN A 172 -22.99 3.62 -31.57
CA ASN A 172 -24.45 3.59 -31.52
C ASN A 172 -25.03 4.50 -30.42
N PHE A 173 -24.41 5.64 -30.16
CA PHE A 173 -24.83 6.58 -29.11
C PHE A 173 -24.85 5.95 -27.72
N ARG A 174 -23.91 5.04 -27.44
CA ARG A 174 -23.77 4.36 -26.15
C ARG A 174 -22.40 4.60 -25.54
N CYS A 175 -22.37 4.63 -24.21
CA CYS A 175 -21.13 4.63 -23.45
C CYS A 175 -20.34 3.34 -23.70
N ALA A 176 -19.05 3.47 -23.99
CA ALA A 176 -18.16 2.33 -24.24
C ALA A 176 -18.00 1.37 -23.05
N GLU A 177 -18.29 1.82 -21.82
CA GLU A 177 -18.13 0.99 -20.62
C GLU A 177 -19.48 0.42 -20.13
N CYS A 178 -20.47 1.27 -19.82
CA CYS A 178 -21.73 0.82 -19.25
C CYS A 178 -22.85 0.59 -20.27
N LEU A 179 -22.60 0.86 -21.56
CA LEU A 179 -23.57 0.75 -22.67
C LEU A 179 -24.83 1.62 -22.54
N ALA A 180 -24.87 2.52 -21.55
CA ALA A 180 -25.95 3.48 -21.38
C ALA A 180 -26.04 4.42 -22.58
N ASN A 181 -27.26 4.80 -22.97
CA ASN A 181 -27.47 5.78 -24.03
C ASN A 181 -26.90 7.14 -23.60
N ILE A 182 -26.13 7.76 -24.49
CA ILE A 182 -25.52 9.07 -24.32
C ILE A 182 -25.79 9.92 -25.56
N SER A 183 -26.10 11.19 -25.35
CA SER A 183 -26.40 12.14 -26.43
C SER A 183 -25.94 13.53 -26.03
N PHE A 184 -25.75 14.40 -27.01
CA PHE A 184 -25.40 15.81 -26.78
C PHE A 184 -26.60 16.65 -26.33
N ASP A 185 -27.69 16.01 -25.89
CA ASP A 185 -28.85 16.69 -25.33
C ASP A 185 -28.56 17.10 -23.88
N GLU A 186 -29.19 18.18 -23.40
CA GLU A 186 -28.83 18.94 -22.19
C GLU A 186 -28.96 18.19 -20.84
N GLU A 187 -29.16 16.87 -20.83
CA GLU A 187 -29.10 16.06 -19.61
C GLU A 187 -27.66 15.86 -19.14
N SER A 188 -27.29 16.55 -18.04
CA SER A 188 -25.94 16.61 -17.47
C SER A 188 -25.24 15.26 -17.26
N ASP A 189 -25.99 14.19 -16.99
CA ASP A 189 -25.46 12.83 -16.76
C ASP A 189 -25.23 12.00 -18.04
N LYS A 190 -25.80 12.43 -19.17
CA LYS A 190 -25.73 11.72 -20.46
C LYS A 190 -24.82 12.38 -21.49
N ILE A 191 -24.22 13.52 -21.14
CA ILE A 191 -23.27 14.22 -22.01
C ILE A 191 -22.05 13.31 -22.26
N PRO A 192 -21.76 12.96 -23.53
CA PRO A 192 -20.62 12.14 -23.91
C PRO A 192 -19.30 12.83 -23.55
N ARG A 193 -18.38 12.07 -22.96
CA ARG A 193 -17.00 12.46 -22.69
C ARG A 193 -16.07 11.64 -23.56
N LEU A 194 -15.23 12.32 -24.34
CA LEU A 194 -14.22 11.68 -25.17
C LEU A 194 -13.01 11.30 -24.30
N CYS A 195 -12.56 10.05 -24.42
CA CYS A 195 -11.33 9.60 -23.79
C CYS A 195 -10.14 9.80 -24.74
N ASP A 196 -9.16 10.59 -24.34
CA ASP A 196 -7.98 10.90 -25.17
C ASP A 196 -7.12 9.66 -25.49
N TYR A 197 -7.20 8.59 -24.70
CA TYR A 197 -6.39 7.38 -24.94
C TYR A 197 -7.05 6.36 -25.87
N THR A 198 -8.39 6.31 -25.85
CA THR A 198 -9.15 5.28 -26.60
C THR A 198 -9.93 5.87 -27.78
N GLY A 199 -10.14 7.18 -27.81
CA GLY A 199 -11.05 7.86 -28.74
C GLY A 199 -12.53 7.46 -28.57
N LEU A 200 -12.86 6.66 -27.56
CA LEU A 200 -14.22 6.22 -27.29
C LEU A 200 -14.97 7.25 -26.42
N PHE A 201 -16.30 7.18 -26.48
CA PHE A 201 -17.19 8.07 -25.74
C PHE A 201 -17.75 7.38 -24.51
N TYR A 202 -17.76 8.08 -23.38
CA TYR A 202 -18.19 7.56 -22.08
C TYR A 202 -19.17 8.53 -21.41
N CYS A 203 -20.04 8.04 -20.52
CA CYS A 203 -20.88 8.92 -19.71
C CYS A 203 -20.08 9.56 -18.56
N SER A 204 -20.67 10.55 -17.89
CA SER A 204 -20.05 11.24 -16.74
C SER A 204 -19.69 10.32 -15.57
N ARG A 205 -20.37 9.19 -15.45
CA ARG A 205 -20.14 8.19 -14.38
C ARG A 205 -18.96 7.27 -14.68
N CYS A 206 -18.70 6.98 -15.95
CA CYS A 206 -17.65 6.06 -16.40
C CYS A 206 -16.32 6.78 -16.70
N HIS A 207 -16.38 8.04 -17.12
CA HIS A 207 -15.19 8.83 -17.41
C HIS A 207 -15.19 10.14 -16.63
N TRP A 208 -14.29 10.27 -15.67
CA TRP A 208 -14.27 11.40 -14.75
C TRP A 208 -13.54 12.65 -15.28
N ASN A 209 -13.06 12.64 -16.53
CA ASN A 209 -12.26 13.71 -17.14
C ASN A 209 -11.09 14.09 -16.22
N GLY A 210 -10.09 13.20 -16.14
CA GLY A 210 -8.94 13.26 -15.24
C GLY A 210 -8.71 14.63 -14.60
N LYS A 211 -9.05 14.73 -13.32
CA LYS A 211 -8.51 15.77 -12.44
C LYS A 211 -7.23 15.26 -11.82
#